data_AF-M0HFL0-F1
#
_entry.id   AF-M0HFL0-F1
#
_cell.length_a   1.000
_cell.length_b   1.000
_cell.length_c   1.000
_cell.angle_alpha   90.00
_cell.angle_beta   90.00
_cell.angle_gamma   90.00
#
_symmetry.space_group_name_H-M   'P 1'
#
loop_
_entity.id
_entity.type
_entity.pdbx_description
1 polymer ?
#
loop_
_entity_poly.entity_id
_entity_poly.type
_entity_poly.pdbx_seq_one_letter_code
_entity_poly.pdbx_strand_id
1 'polypeptide(L)' 'MPSSILLQSGGGAGAVFFLFFLVTIGLAVWTYSDARRNSGHPAFLWAIVVFLAPILGILLYILLGRN' A
#
# COMPACT_ATOMS: atom_id res chain seq x y z
N MET A 1 -30.39 -16.91 15.55
CA MET A 1 -28.92 -16.89 15.66
C MET A 1 -28.37 -16.49 14.30
N PRO A 2 -27.46 -15.51 14.19
CA PRO A 2 -26.87 -15.17 12.90
C PRO A 2 -26.27 -16.43 12.29
N SER A 3 -26.55 -16.69 11.00
CA SER A 3 -26.07 -17.89 10.33
C SER A 3 -24.55 -17.87 10.25
N SER A 4 -23.92 -19.03 10.51
CA SER A 4 -22.46 -19.21 10.43
C SER A 4 -21.88 -18.78 9.07
N ILE A 5 -22.69 -18.83 8.01
CA ILE A 5 -22.37 -18.36 6.65
C ILE A 5 -22.07 -16.84 6.63
N LEU A 6 -22.87 -16.02 7.32
CA LEU A 6 -22.65 -14.57 7.36
C LEU A 6 -21.35 -14.24 8.13
N LEU A 7 -21.08 -14.94 9.22
CA LEU A 7 -19.84 -14.76 10.00
C LEU A 7 -18.59 -15.23 9.24
N GLN A 8 -18.68 -16.34 8.50
CA GLN A 8 -17.59 -16.83 7.63
C GLN A 8 -17.35 -15.91 6.42
N SER A 9 -18.41 -15.32 5.84
CA SER A 9 -18.27 -14.34 4.76
C SER A 9 -17.58 -13.04 5.24
N GLY A 10 -17.83 -12.60 6.47
CA GLY A 10 -17.14 -11.46 7.06
C GLY A 10 -15.67 -11.75 7.39
N GLY A 11 -15.36 -12.96 7.88
CA GLY A 11 -14.00 -13.39 8.19
C GLY A 11 -13.11 -13.49 6.95
N GLY A 12 -13.63 -14.05 5.85
CA GLY A 12 -12.89 -14.16 4.58
C GLY A 12 -12.58 -12.79 3.97
N ALA A 13 -13.55 -11.89 3.90
CA ALA A 13 -13.33 -10.53 3.40
C ALA A 13 -12.35 -9.75 4.29
N GLY A 14 -12.50 -9.84 5.62
CA GLY A 14 -11.60 -9.19 6.57
C GLY A 14 -10.14 -9.64 6.43
N ALA A 15 -9.89 -10.94 6.23
CA ALA A 15 -8.55 -11.47 6.00
C ALA A 15 -7.93 -10.92 4.71
N VAL A 16 -8.69 -10.84 3.61
CA VAL A 16 -8.22 -10.28 2.34
C VAL A 16 -7.90 -8.79 2.48
N PHE A 17 -8.77 -8.00 3.12
CA PHE A 17 -8.50 -6.58 3.37
C PHE A 17 -7.27 -6.37 4.25
N PHE A 18 -7.08 -7.22 5.27
CA PHE A 18 -5.90 -7.14 6.13
C PHE A 18 -4.61 -7.48 5.37
N LEU A 19 -4.62 -8.52 4.55
CA LEU A 19 -3.48 -8.85 3.68
C LEU A 19 -3.16 -7.72 2.70
N PHE A 20 -4.19 -7.15 2.07
CA PHE A 20 -4.03 -6.00 1.18
C PHE A 20 -3.45 -4.77 1.92
N PHE A 21 -3.90 -4.53 3.14
CA PHE A 21 -3.35 -3.47 3.99
C PHE A 21 -1.87 -3.68 4.31
N LEU A 22 -1.48 -4.91 4.69
CA LEU A 22 -0.07 -5.25 4.95
C LEU A 22 0.81 -5.07 3.70
N VAL A 23 0.33 -5.48 2.53
CA VAL A 23 1.02 -5.26 1.26
C VAL A 23 1.18 -3.77 0.98
N THR A 24 0.12 -2.98 1.21
CA THR A 24 0.14 -1.52 1.02
C THR A 24 1.17 -0.85 1.94
N ILE A 25 1.24 -1.26 3.21
CA ILE A 25 2.27 -0.80 4.15
C ILE A 25 3.67 -1.18 3.67
N GLY A 26 3.86 -2.44 3.24
CA GLY A 26 5.13 -2.91 2.69
C GLY A 26 5.60 -2.08 1.48
N LEU A 27 4.69 -1.77 0.55
CA LEU A 27 4.97 -0.93 -0.61
C LEU A 27 5.33 0.50 -0.21
N ALA A 28 4.65 1.08 0.78
CA ALA A 28 4.96 2.43 1.26
C ALA A 28 6.35 2.49 1.92
N VAL A 29 6.69 1.50 2.75
CA VAL A 29 8.01 1.40 3.39
C VAL A 29 9.12 1.17 2.37
N TRP A 30 8.87 0.31 1.38
CA TRP A 30 9.79 0.09 0.26
C TRP A 30 10.02 1.40 -0.51
N THR A 31 8.94 2.08 -0.91
CA THR A 31 8.99 3.34 -1.65
C THR A 31 9.75 4.41 -0.88
N TYR A 32 9.50 4.55 0.42
CA TYR A 32 10.25 5.46 1.28
C TYR A 32 11.75 5.16 1.26
N SER A 33 12.11 3.88 1.47
CA SER A 33 13.51 3.46 1.57
C SER A 33 14.26 3.63 0.25
N ASP A 34 13.56 3.40 -0.86
CA ASP A 34 14.10 3.57 -2.21
C ASP A 34 14.23 5.05 -2.57
N ALA A 35 13.21 5.86 -2.29
CA ALA A 35 13.19 7.30 -2.59
C ALA A 35 14.26 8.08 -1.83
N ARG A 36 14.68 7.61 -0.64
CA ARG A 36 15.81 8.20 0.08
C ARG A 36 17.13 8.14 -0.68
N ARG A 37 17.28 7.22 -1.63
CA ARG A 37 18.52 6.98 -2.38
C ARG A 37 18.39 7.38 -3.85
N ASN A 38 17.18 7.28 -4.38
CA ASN A 38 16.88 7.35 -5.81
C ASN A 38 15.88 8.46 -6.12
N SER A 39 15.72 9.48 -5.28
CA SER A 39 14.81 10.60 -5.57
C SER A 39 15.40 11.94 -5.12
N GLY A 40 15.27 12.95 -5.96
CA GLY A 40 15.48 14.35 -5.59
C GLY A 40 14.30 14.96 -4.82
N HIS A 41 13.17 14.26 -4.74
CA HIS A 41 11.98 14.71 -4.01
C HIS A 41 11.94 14.11 -2.59
N PRO A 42 11.22 14.74 -1.64
CA PRO A 42 11.10 14.21 -0.29
C PRO A 42 10.50 12.78 -0.27
N ALA A 43 11.26 11.81 0.24
CA ALA A 43 10.87 10.40 0.29
C ALA A 43 9.53 10.14 1.01
N PHE A 44 9.21 10.95 2.02
CA PHE A 44 7.94 10.88 2.73
C PHE A 44 6.72 11.14 1.82
N LEU A 45 6.84 12.04 0.84
CA LEU A 45 5.76 12.34 -0.11
C LEU A 45 5.46 11.14 -1.01
N TRP A 46 6.50 10.41 -1.43
CA TRP A 46 6.29 9.20 -2.22
C TRP A 46 5.63 8.09 -1.41
N ALA A 47 6.05 7.91 -0.17
CA ALA A 47 5.48 6.92 0.73
C ALA A 47 3.99 7.17 1.03
N ILE A 48 3.58 8.42 1.28
CA ILE A 48 2.18 8.75 1.56
C ILE A 48 1.29 8.58 0.31
N VAL A 49 1.80 8.94 -0.88
CA VAL A 49 1.07 8.76 -2.14
C VAL A 49 0.86 7.27 -2.43
N VAL A 50 1.88 6.43 -2.22
CA VAL A 50 1.75 4.97 -2.33
C VAL A 50 0.81 4.39 -1.27
N PHE A 51 0.83 4.91 -0.04
CA PHE A 51 -0.08 4.42 0.99
C PHE A 51 -1.56 4.73 0.67
N LEU A 52 -1.85 5.94 0.18
CA LEU A 52 -3.22 6.38 -0.11
C LEU A 52 -3.75 5.87 -1.46
N ALA A 53 -2.87 5.65 -2.43
CA ALA A 53 -3.22 5.18 -3.76
C ALA A 53 -2.19 4.17 -4.27
N PRO A 54 -2.14 2.93 -3.75
CA PRO A 54 -1.01 2.00 -3.97
C PRO A 54 -0.62 1.75 -5.42
N ILE A 55 -1.60 1.52 -6.31
CA ILE A 55 -1.30 1.28 -7.72
C ILE A 55 -0.78 2.57 -8.39
N LEU A 56 -1.56 3.66 -8.30
CA LEU A 56 -1.22 4.94 -8.92
C LEU A 56 0.10 5.49 -8.36
N GLY A 57 0.28 5.44 -7.05
CA GLY A 57 1.46 5.95 -6.36
C GLY A 57 2.72 5.20 -6.73
N ILE A 58 2.67 3.87 -6.88
CA ILE A 58 3.82 3.10 -7.35
C ILE A 58 4.15 3.47 -8.80
N LEU A 59 3.15 3.59 -9.67
CA LEU A 59 3.37 3.99 -11.05
C LEU A 59 4.00 5.39 -11.14
N LEU A 60 3.47 6.36 -10.39
CA LEU A 60 4.03 7.70 -10.33
C LEU A 60 5.46 7.69 -9.76
N TYR A 61 5.72 6.91 -8.72
CA TYR A 61 7.06 6.82 -8.13
C TYR A 61 8.07 6.24 -9.12
N ILE A 62 7.74 5.15 -9.82
CA ILE A 62 8.64 4.52 -10.78
C ILE A 62 8.90 5.42 -11.99
N LEU A 63 7.87 6.12 -12.49
CA LEU A 63 7.97 6.91 -13.71
C LEU A 63 8.55 8.32 -13.49
N LEU A 64 8.22 8.97 -12.37
CA LEU A 64 8.57 10.37 -12.10
C LEU A 64 9.43 10.55 -10.85
N GLY A 65 9.30 9.64 -9.88
CA GLY A 65 9.96 9.77 -8.57
C GLY A 65 11.39 9.27 -8.51
N ARG A 66 11.78 8.42 -9.45
CA ARG A 66 13.14 7.86 -9.53
C ARG A 66 14.04 8.70 -10.42
N ASN A 67 14.97 9.44 -9.82
CA ASN A 67 15.91 10.33 -10.51
C ASN A 67 17.25 10.50 -9.77
#